data_AF-A0A8T7DCR6-F1
#
_entry.id   AF-A0A8T7DCR6-F1
#
_cell.length_a   1.000
_cell.length_b   1.000
_cell.length_c   1.000
_cell.angle_alpha   90.00
_cell.angle_beta   90.00
_cell.angle_gamma   90.00
#
_symmetry.space_group_name_H-M   'P 1'
#
loop_
_entity.id
_entity.type
_entity.pdbx_description
1 polymer ?
#
loop_
_entity_poly.entity_id
_entity_poly.type
_entity_poly.pdbx_seq_one_letter_code
_entity_poly.pdbx_strand_id
1 'polypeptide(L)' 'YDLPSMEELSKVVIDEGLINGESDPIFIYEGEKKKRA' A
#
# COMPACT_ATOMS: atom_id res chain seq x y z
N TYR A 1 8.57 3.52 -10.48
CA TYR A 1 9.16 2.16 -10.33
C TYR A 1 9.70 2.02 -8.90
N ASP A 2 8.93 2.51 -7.94
CA ASP A 2 9.48 2.91 -6.63
C ASP A 2 9.29 1.82 -5.59
N LEU A 3 8.49 0.80 -5.92
CA LEU A 3 8.19 -0.36 -5.09
C LEU A 3 9.42 -1.06 -4.47
N PRO A 4 10.52 -1.35 -5.20
CA PRO A 4 11.70 -1.95 -4.58
C PRO A 4 12.44 -1.01 -3.63
N SER A 5 12.15 0.29 -3.65
CA SER A 5 12.78 1.33 -2.83
C SER A 5 11.89 1.82 -1.68
N MET A 6 10.64 1.36 -1.59
CA MET A 6 9.71 1.72 -0.53
C MET A 6 9.94 0.83 0.70
N GLU A 7 10.44 1.43 1.77
CA GLU A 7 10.64 0.72 3.05
C GLU A 7 9.30 0.41 3.72
N GLU A 8 9.25 -0.72 4.42
CA GLU A 8 8.10 -1.15 5.26
C GLU A 8 6.75 -1.26 4.52
N LEU A 9 6.75 -1.31 3.18
CA LEU A 9 5.55 -1.52 2.38
C LEU A 9 5.06 -2.98 2.53
N SER A 10 3.88 -3.15 3.11
CA SER A 10 3.29 -4.47 3.37
C SER A 10 2.33 -4.91 2.25
N LYS A 11 1.51 -3.99 1.73
CA LYS A 11 0.54 -4.28 0.67
C LYS A 11 0.34 -3.09 -0.25
N VAL A 12 0.03 -3.38 -1.50
CA VAL A 12 -0.48 -2.42 -2.47
C VAL A 12 -1.88 -2.84 -2.86
N VAL A 13 -2.83 -1.91 -2.78
CA VAL A 13 -4.20 -2.14 -3.21
C VAL A 13 -4.41 -1.51 -4.57
N ILE A 14 -4.93 -2.31 -5.49
CA ILE A 14 -5.22 -1.94 -6.88
C ILE A 14 -6.72 -2.10 -7.07
N ASP A 15 -7.40 -1.01 -7.41
CA ASP A 15 -8.84 -0.99 -7.69
C ASP A 15 -9.13 -0.59 -9.15
N GLU A 16 -10.42 -0.58 -9.50
CA GLU A 16 -10.88 -0.24 -10.85
C GLU A 16 -10.55 1.21 -11.24
N GLY A 17 -10.62 2.16 -10.29
CA GLY A 17 -10.28 3.55 -10.53
C GLY A 17 -8.83 3.72 -10.94
N LEU A 18 -7.91 3.00 -10.29
CA LEU A 18 -6.51 2.95 -10.71
C LEU A 18 -6.36 2.37 -12.13
N ILE A 19 -7.04 1.27 -12.43
CA ILE A 19 -6.96 0.63 -13.75
C ILE A 19 -7.43 1.58 -14.86
N ASN A 20 -8.42 2.42 -14.57
CA ASN A 20 -8.96 3.41 -15.49
C ASN A 20 -8.20 4.75 -15.48
N GLY A 21 -7.21 4.93 -14.58
CA GLY A 21 -6.41 6.16 -14.46
C GLY A 21 -7.09 7.30 -13.72
N GLU A 22 -8.12 7.00 -12.93
CA GLU A 22 -8.92 7.97 -12.17
C GLU A 22 -8.41 8.19 -10.74
N SER A 23 -7.67 7.23 -10.19
CA SER A 23 -7.17 7.23 -8.82
C SER A 23 -5.73 6.72 -8.74
N ASP A 24 -5.03 7.09 -7.66
CA ASP A 24 -3.69 6.60 -7.33
C ASP A 24 -3.72 5.31 -6.49
N PRO A 25 -2.63 4.51 -6.49
CA PRO A 25 -2.58 3.28 -5.70
C PRO A 25 -2.58 3.57 -4.20
N ILE A 26 -3.21 2.70 -3.43
CA ILE A 26 -3.18 2.77 -1.97
C ILE A 26 -2.06 1.87 -1.46
N PHE A 27 -1.14 2.46 -0.70
CA PHE A 27 -0.02 1.79 -0.05
C PHE A 27 -0.34 1.53 1.42
N ILE A 28 -0.20 0.27 1.84
CA ILE A 28 -0.35 -0.16 3.23
C ILE A 28 1.03 -0.51 3.75
N TYR A 29 1.50 0.27 4.73
CA TYR A 29 2.76 0.01 5.43
C TYR A 29 2.54 -0.94 6.60
N GLU A 30 3.57 -1.68 6.99
CA GLU A 30 3.53 -2.53 8.17
C GLU A 30 3.32 -1.66 9.42
N GLY A 31 2.14 -1.77 10.04
CA GLY A 31 1.89 -1.10 11.31
C GLY A 31 2.51 -1.89 12.46
N GLU A 32 2.94 -1.20 13.53
CA GLU A 32 3.28 -1.87 14.78
C GLU A 32 2.10 -2.76 15.18
N LYS A 33 2.34 -4.07 15.26
CA LYS A 33 1.35 -5.03 15.77
C LYS A 33 0.84 -4.46 17.09
N LYS A 34 -0.40 -3.97 17.13
CA LYS A 34 -1.08 -3.65 18.39
C LYS A 34 -1.07 -4.95 19.20
N LYS A 35 -0.08 -5.09 20.10
CA LYS A 35 -0.10 -6.11 21.15
C LYS A 35 -1.33 -5.78 21.97
N ARG A 36 -2.39 -6.56 21.77
CA ARG A 36 -3.50 -6.58 22.72
C ARG A 36 -2.93 -7.15 24.01
N ALA A 37 -2.85 -6.31 25.03
CA ALA A 37 -2.60 -6.70 26.41
C ALA A 37 -3.81 -7.47 26.94
#